data_AF-A0A7C8HFM3-F1
#
_entry.id   AF-A0A7C8HFM3-F1
#
_cell.length_a   1.000
_cell.length_b   1.000
_cell.length_c   1.000
_cell.angle_alpha   90.00
_cell.angle_beta   90.00
_cell.angle_gamma   90.00
#
_symmetry.space_group_name_H-M   'P 1'
#
loop_
_entity.id
_entity.type
_entity.pdbx_description
1 polymer ?
#
loop_
_entity_poly.entity_id
_entity_poly.type
_entity_poly.pdbx_seq_one_letter_code
_entity_poly.pdbx_strand_id
1 'polypeptide(L)'
;MTLEIQIHVEKAKIGDITAKEYLIQKFKPLFYKMMLFMPSNRRDREELFQDSVLILLEAVEAYDPAKNVPFEAYIRDRLKFFYYNQLKKKDADCSLDTGWEEGNAFIDALMDEGNNIEEDIAEKEEYRVLQHALLNLTQKQRKVIEDFYIKRKQLGMIAKEMGCSYSVAVKHKDKGLHHLKKIMKVS
;
A
#
# COMPACT_ATOMS: atom_id res chain seq x y z
N MET A 1 -6.22 -35.56 31.81
CA MET A 1 -6.78 -34.36 32.46
C MET A 1 -6.54 -34.52 33.95
N THR A 2 -5.71 -33.69 34.57
CA THR A 2 -5.67 -33.64 36.03
C THR A 2 -6.95 -32.97 36.51
N LEU A 3 -7.64 -33.57 37.48
CA LEU A 3 -8.90 -33.07 38.08
C LEU A 3 -8.80 -31.57 38.48
N GLU A 4 -7.61 -31.16 38.91
CA GLU A 4 -7.24 -29.80 39.27
C GLU A 4 -7.44 -28.77 38.13
N ILE A 5 -7.01 -29.10 36.90
CA ILE A 5 -7.12 -28.18 35.76
C ILE A 5 -8.59 -27.94 35.41
N GLN A 6 -9.40 -29.01 35.44
CA GLN A 6 -10.83 -28.90 35.14
C GLN A 6 -11.55 -27.99 36.14
N ILE A 7 -11.24 -28.11 37.44
CA ILE A 7 -11.81 -27.24 38.48
C ILE A 7 -11.46 -25.77 38.20
N HIS A 8 -10.20 -25.47 37.88
CA HIS A 8 -9.80 -24.10 37.58
C HIS A 8 -10.40 -23.57 36.28
N VAL A 9 -10.60 -24.40 35.26
CA VAL A 9 -11.30 -23.99 34.02
C VAL A 9 -12.74 -23.61 34.32
N GLU A 10 -13.49 -24.43 35.07
CA GLU A 10 -14.89 -24.12 35.39
C GLU A 10 -15.02 -22.88 36.29
N LYS A 11 -14.12 -22.68 37.26
CA LYS A 11 -14.06 -21.44 38.05
C LYS A 11 -13.70 -20.22 37.20
N ALA A 12 -12.74 -20.36 36.30
CA ALA A 12 -12.32 -19.26 35.43
C ALA A 12 -13.43 -18.84 34.46
N LYS A 13 -14.28 -19.78 33.99
CA LYS A 13 -15.47 -19.49 33.18
C LYS A 13 -16.48 -18.59 33.88
N ILE A 14 -16.68 -18.78 35.19
CA ILE A 14 -17.58 -17.93 36.00
C ILE A 14 -16.91 -16.61 36.45
N GLY A 15 -15.71 -16.31 35.96
CA GLY A 15 -15.03 -15.05 36.20
C GLY A 15 -14.05 -15.03 37.38
N ASP A 16 -13.76 -16.16 38.01
CA ASP A 16 -12.79 -16.24 39.12
C ASP A 16 -11.38 -15.84 38.66
N ILE A 17 -10.88 -14.73 39.21
CA ILE A 17 -9.58 -14.14 38.86
C ILE A 17 -8.43 -15.06 39.29
N THR A 18 -8.50 -15.62 40.50
CA THR A 18 -7.46 -16.51 41.02
C THR A 18 -7.36 -17.78 40.19
N ALA A 19 -8.49 -18.29 39.70
CA ALA A 19 -8.50 -19.43 38.78
C ALA A 19 -7.87 -19.10 37.42
N LYS A 20 -8.13 -17.90 36.87
CA LYS A 20 -7.48 -17.43 35.64
C LYS A 20 -5.96 -17.29 35.82
N GLU A 21 -5.52 -16.66 36.92
CA GLU A 21 -4.11 -16.51 37.26
C GLU A 21 -3.40 -17.86 37.41
N TYR A 22 -4.04 -18.83 38.09
CA TYR A 22 -3.51 -20.19 38.21
C TYR A 22 -3.27 -20.82 36.84
N LEU A 23 -4.26 -20.74 35.93
CA LEU A 23 -4.13 -21.31 34.59
C LEU A 23 -3.01 -20.63 33.79
N ILE A 24 -2.90 -19.30 33.88
CA ILE A 24 -1.81 -18.55 33.24
C ILE A 24 -0.45 -19.05 33.74
N GLN A 25 -0.26 -19.17 35.05
CA GLN A 25 1.01 -19.68 35.60
C GLN A 25 1.26 -21.14 35.21
N LYS A 26 0.22 -21.98 35.19
CA LYS A 26 0.32 -23.39 34.82
C LYS A 26 0.76 -23.58 33.36
N PHE A 27 0.24 -22.77 32.45
CA PHE A 27 0.53 -22.88 31.02
C PHE A 27 1.67 -21.97 30.53
N LYS A 28 2.17 -21.06 31.36
CA LYS A 28 3.33 -20.20 31.07
C LYS A 28 4.55 -20.94 30.49
N PRO A 29 4.97 -22.12 31.00
CA PRO A 29 6.05 -22.88 30.38
C PRO A 29 5.74 -23.32 28.94
N LEU A 30 4.48 -23.62 28.62
CA LEU A 30 4.04 -23.97 27.27
C LEU A 30 4.13 -22.75 26.34
N PHE A 31 3.73 -21.56 26.81
CA PHE A 31 3.84 -20.32 26.03
C PHE A 31 5.29 -20.07 25.63
N TYR A 32 6.21 -20.06 26.60
CA TYR A 32 7.64 -19.89 26.30
C TYR A 32 8.19 -20.96 25.36
N LYS A 33 7.78 -22.22 25.55
CA LYS A 33 8.16 -23.30 24.62
C LYS A 33 7.69 -23.03 23.19
N MET A 34 6.49 -22.51 23.00
CA MET A 34 5.96 -22.17 21.67
C MET A 34 6.67 -20.95 21.08
N MET A 35 6.95 -19.92 21.87
CA MET A 35 7.69 -18.72 21.45
C MET A 35 9.11 -19.03 20.95
N LEU A 36 9.76 -20.09 21.47
CA LEU A 36 11.06 -20.53 20.97
C LEU A 36 11.04 -21.01 19.51
N PHE A 37 9.88 -21.38 18.97
CA PHE A 37 9.73 -21.73 17.55
C PHE A 37 9.58 -20.50 16.65
N MET A 38 9.39 -19.30 17.21
CA MET A 38 9.34 -18.06 16.42
C MET A 38 10.76 -17.58 16.05
N PRO A 39 10.99 -17.13 14.81
CA PRO A 39 12.21 -16.43 14.40
C PRO A 39 12.57 -15.28 15.35
N SER A 40 13.86 -15.01 15.55
CA SER A 40 14.32 -13.97 16.49
C SER A 40 13.78 -12.58 16.17
N ASN A 41 13.67 -12.23 14.88
CA ASN A 41 13.10 -10.96 14.40
C ASN A 41 11.58 -10.83 14.62
N ARG A 42 10.90 -11.93 14.96
CA ARG A 42 9.45 -11.96 15.24
C ARG A 42 9.12 -12.44 16.65
N ARG A 43 10.12 -12.44 17.54
CA ARG A 43 10.00 -12.95 18.91
C ARG A 43 9.93 -11.78 19.89
N ASP A 44 8.99 -10.87 19.68
CA ASP A 44 8.60 -9.96 20.75
C ASP A 44 8.01 -10.80 21.88
N ARG A 45 8.69 -10.80 23.03
CA ARG A 45 8.34 -11.70 24.13
C ARG A 45 7.11 -11.23 24.88
N GLU A 46 6.89 -9.94 24.97
CA GLU A 46 5.77 -9.39 25.73
C GLU A 46 4.48 -9.55 24.94
N GLU A 47 4.52 -9.19 23.65
CA GLU A 47 3.37 -9.33 22.75
C GLU A 47 2.93 -10.80 22.62
N LEU A 48 3.85 -11.70 22.27
CA LEU A 48 3.52 -13.12 22.11
C LEU A 48 3.06 -13.79 23.42
N PHE A 49 3.52 -13.28 24.57
CA PHE A 49 3.05 -13.77 25.87
C PHE A 49 1.62 -13.31 26.14
N GLN A 50 1.31 -12.03 25.89
CA GLN A 50 -0.03 -11.47 26.04
C GLN A 50 -1.03 -12.16 25.11
N ASP A 51 -0.67 -12.37 23.84
CA ASP A 51 -1.49 -13.11 22.87
C ASP A 51 -1.76 -14.55 23.34
N SER A 52 -0.74 -15.22 23.89
CA SER A 52 -0.91 -16.58 24.43
C SER A 52 -1.86 -16.62 25.63
N VAL A 53 -1.79 -15.61 26.49
CA VAL A 53 -2.72 -15.45 27.61
C VAL A 53 -4.14 -15.22 27.09
N LEU A 54 -4.33 -14.36 26.09
CA LEU A 54 -5.63 -14.11 25.48
C LEU A 54 -6.23 -15.40 24.91
N ILE A 55 -5.44 -16.16 24.12
CA ILE A 55 -5.87 -17.45 23.57
C ILE A 55 -6.27 -18.45 24.66
N LEU A 56 -5.52 -18.48 25.77
CA LEU A 56 -5.86 -19.32 26.91
C LEU A 56 -7.22 -18.94 27.50
N LEU A 57 -7.46 -17.65 27.73
CA LEU A 57 -8.71 -17.17 28.32
C LEU A 57 -9.90 -17.41 27.40
N GLU A 58 -9.76 -17.15 26.10
CA GLU A 58 -10.77 -17.51 25.10
C GLU A 58 -11.01 -19.03 25.02
N ALA A 59 -9.95 -19.83 25.22
CA ALA A 59 -10.08 -21.28 25.26
C ALA A 59 -10.85 -21.74 26.48
N VAL A 60 -10.66 -21.11 27.64
CA VAL A 60 -11.45 -21.38 28.84
C VAL A 60 -12.93 -21.14 28.57
N GLU A 61 -13.29 -20.00 27.97
CA GLU A 61 -14.68 -19.65 27.67
C GLU A 61 -15.32 -20.61 26.67
N ALA A 62 -14.60 -20.98 25.61
CA ALA A 62 -15.10 -21.84 24.54
C ALA A 62 -15.02 -23.36 24.83
N TYR A 63 -14.35 -23.77 25.92
CA TYR A 63 -14.10 -25.18 26.18
C TYR A 63 -15.36 -25.93 26.60
N ASP A 64 -15.61 -27.04 25.92
CA ASP A 64 -16.74 -27.93 26.16
C ASP A 64 -16.24 -29.31 26.63
N PRO A 65 -16.41 -29.65 27.92
CA PRO A 65 -16.04 -30.96 28.46
C PRO A 65 -16.77 -32.14 27.80
N ALA A 66 -17.96 -31.94 27.22
CA ALA A 66 -18.74 -33.01 26.61
C ALA A 66 -18.06 -33.62 25.37
N LYS A 67 -17.11 -32.90 24.77
CA LYS A 67 -16.32 -33.36 23.62
C LYS A 67 -15.25 -34.39 23.99
N ASN A 68 -15.09 -34.74 25.27
CA ASN A 68 -14.13 -35.74 25.77
C ASN A 68 -12.66 -35.49 25.37
N VAL A 69 -12.31 -34.24 25.06
CA VAL A 69 -10.92 -33.83 24.77
C VAL A 69 -10.36 -33.13 26.00
N PRO A 70 -9.19 -33.54 26.54
CA PRO A 70 -8.56 -32.84 27.65
C PRO A 70 -8.25 -31.38 27.34
N PHE A 71 -8.52 -30.47 28.28
CA PHE A 71 -8.25 -29.04 28.12
C PHE A 71 -6.80 -28.76 27.70
N GLU A 72 -5.84 -29.52 28.26
CA GLU A 72 -4.41 -29.37 27.95
C GLU A 72 -4.09 -29.69 26.48
N ALA A 73 -4.82 -30.63 25.88
CA ALA A 73 -4.69 -30.95 24.46
C ALA A 73 -5.37 -29.87 23.61
N TYR A 74 -6.54 -29.41 24.03
CA TYR A 74 -7.31 -28.36 23.37
C TYR A 74 -6.54 -27.04 23.28
N ILE A 75 -6.00 -26.53 24.40
CA ILE A 75 -5.22 -25.29 24.40
C ILE A 75 -3.92 -25.43 23.60
N ARG A 76 -3.27 -26.60 23.67
CA ARG A 76 -2.05 -26.86 22.89
C ARG A 76 -2.31 -26.73 21.40
N ASP A 77 -3.45 -27.23 20.92
CA ASP A 77 -3.81 -27.16 19.50
C ASP A 77 -4.11 -25.72 19.06
N ARG A 78 -4.87 -24.97 19.87
CA ARG A 78 -5.14 -23.54 19.60
C ARG A 78 -3.87 -22.69 19.55
N LEU A 79 -2.97 -22.87 20.52
CA LEU A 79 -1.67 -22.18 20.53
C LEU A 79 -0.83 -22.56 19.30
N LYS A 80 -0.73 -23.85 18.96
CA LYS A 80 -0.01 -24.29 17.76
C LYS A 80 -0.53 -23.61 16.50
N PHE A 81 -1.84 -23.56 16.33
CA PHE A 81 -2.46 -22.91 15.17
C PHE A 81 -2.15 -21.41 15.11
N PHE A 82 -2.24 -20.71 16.24
CA PHE A 82 -1.87 -19.31 16.34
C PHE A 82 -0.42 -19.07 15.90
N TYR A 83 0.55 -19.76 16.52
CA TYR A 83 1.96 -19.58 16.20
C TYR A 83 2.28 -19.97 14.75
N TYR A 84 1.64 -21.03 14.24
CA TYR A 84 1.78 -21.43 12.83
C TYR A 84 1.26 -20.35 11.87
N ASN A 85 0.15 -19.69 12.20
CA ASN A 85 -0.37 -18.59 11.39
C ASN A 85 0.52 -17.35 11.46
N GLN A 86 1.12 -17.05 12.62
CA GLN A 86 2.12 -15.97 12.76
C GLN A 86 3.34 -16.21 11.84
N LEU A 87 3.79 -17.46 11.69
CA LEU A 87 4.86 -17.81 10.76
C LEU A 87 4.50 -17.59 9.29
N LYS A 88 3.22 -17.75 8.92
CA LYS A 88 2.75 -17.55 7.54
C LYS A 88 2.65 -16.09 7.14
N LYS A 89 2.54 -15.16 8.08
CA LYS A 89 2.53 -13.74 7.78
C LYS A 89 3.87 -13.37 7.14
N LYS A 90 3.85 -12.71 5.99
CA LYS A 90 5.06 -12.12 5.41
C LYS A 90 5.42 -10.89 6.25
N ASP A 91 6.72 -10.64 6.44
CA ASP A 91 7.14 -9.36 7.02
C ASP A 91 6.65 -8.29 6.05
N ALA A 92 5.76 -7.42 6.53
CA ALA A 92 5.12 -6.42 5.69
C ALA A 92 6.10 -5.29 5.35
N ASP A 93 7.07 -5.04 6.24
CA ASP A 93 7.86 -3.83 6.22
C ASP A 93 9.35 -4.14 6.38
N CYS A 94 10.14 -3.64 5.44
CA CYS A 94 11.57 -3.44 5.62
C CYS A 94 11.77 -2.01 6.12
N SER A 95 12.50 -1.84 7.23
CA SER A 95 12.86 -0.49 7.69
C SER A 95 13.83 0.15 6.71
N LEU A 96 13.50 1.35 6.23
CA LEU A 96 14.38 2.14 5.36
C LEU A 96 15.61 2.68 6.12
N ASP A 97 15.56 2.68 7.45
CA ASP A 97 16.68 3.08 8.31
C ASP A 97 17.67 1.93 8.53
N THR A 98 17.38 0.72 8.02
CA THR A 98 18.39 -0.35 8.06
C THR A 98 19.51 -0.03 7.09
N GLY A 99 20.75 -0.14 7.57
CA GLY A 99 21.93 0.09 6.76
C GLY A 99 22.52 -1.19 6.21
N TRP A 100 23.18 -1.11 5.05
CA TRP A 100 24.02 -2.18 4.53
C TRP A 100 25.49 -2.03 4.95
N GLU A 101 25.91 -0.85 5.41
CA GLU A 101 27.24 -0.54 5.95
C GLU A 101 27.14 0.58 7.01
N GLU A 102 28.19 0.75 7.83
CA GLU A 102 28.26 1.78 8.87
C GLU A 102 28.15 3.18 8.26
N GLY A 103 27.02 3.85 8.49
CA GLY A 103 26.77 5.22 8.04
C GLY A 103 25.88 5.38 6.80
N ASN A 104 25.38 4.29 6.20
CA ASN A 104 24.45 4.36 5.06
C ASN A 104 23.13 3.64 5.38
N ALA A 105 21.98 4.27 5.14
CA ALA A 105 20.65 3.67 5.28
C ALA A 105 19.97 3.46 3.91
N PHE A 106 19.01 2.54 3.80
CA PHE A 106 18.22 2.35 2.57
C PHE A 106 17.55 3.63 2.07
N ILE A 107 17.15 4.51 2.98
CA ILE A 107 16.58 5.81 2.62
C ILE A 107 17.55 6.69 1.83
N ASP A 108 18.87 6.59 2.06
CA ASP A 108 19.88 7.44 1.43
C ASP A 108 20.17 7.06 -0.02
N ALA A 109 19.83 5.83 -0.44
CA ALA A 109 19.99 5.36 -1.83
C ALA A 109 18.73 5.50 -2.68
N LEU A 110 17.62 5.98 -2.12
CA LEU A 110 16.41 6.23 -2.89
C LEU A 110 16.62 7.46 -3.78
N MET A 111 16.57 7.26 -5.09
CA MET A 111 16.59 8.35 -6.05
C MET A 111 15.24 9.06 -6.08
N ASP A 112 15.27 10.39 -6.05
CA ASP A 112 14.09 11.22 -6.31
C ASP A 112 13.81 11.24 -7.82
N GLU A 113 12.83 10.45 -8.26
CA GLU A 113 12.39 10.37 -9.66
C GLU A 113 11.80 11.70 -10.17
N GLY A 114 11.48 12.66 -9.30
CA GLY A 114 10.92 13.96 -9.67
C GLY A 114 11.95 15.06 -9.95
N ASN A 115 13.25 14.81 -9.75
CA ASN A 115 14.27 15.86 -9.76
C ASN A 115 15.09 15.88 -11.06
N ASN A 116 14.41 15.89 -12.22
CA ASN A 116 15.07 16.04 -13.52
C ASN A 116 15.08 17.50 -13.99
N ILE A 117 15.96 18.31 -13.37
CA ILE A 117 16.08 19.75 -13.66
C ILE A 117 16.38 20.01 -15.15
N GLU A 118 17.14 19.13 -15.81
CA GLU A 118 17.46 19.27 -17.23
C GLU A 118 16.21 19.10 -18.11
N GLU A 119 15.39 18.08 -17.82
CA GLU A 119 14.13 17.84 -18.53
C GLU A 119 13.12 18.97 -18.28
N ASP A 120 12.99 19.45 -17.04
CA ASP A 120 12.17 20.61 -16.69
C ASP A 120 12.55 21.88 -17.48
N ILE A 121 13.85 22.12 -17.67
CA ILE A 121 14.35 23.26 -18.44
C ILE A 121 14.05 23.07 -19.93
N ALA A 122 14.27 21.86 -20.46
CA ALA A 122 13.98 21.52 -21.85
C ALA A 122 12.49 21.72 -22.17
N GLU A 123 11.58 21.22 -21.33
CA GLU A 123 10.13 21.39 -21.50
C GLU A 123 9.72 22.87 -21.49
N LYS A 124 10.31 23.68 -20.59
CA LYS A 124 10.03 25.13 -20.53
C LYS A 124 10.45 25.84 -21.81
N GLU A 125 11.59 25.47 -22.39
CA GLU A 125 12.06 26.09 -23.63
C GLU A 125 11.20 25.66 -24.83
N GLU A 126 10.84 24.37 -24.93
CA GLU A 126 9.90 23.88 -25.94
C GLU A 126 8.55 24.60 -25.86
N TYR A 127 8.04 24.82 -24.64
CA TYR A 127 6.81 25.55 -24.40
C TYR A 127 6.91 27.02 -24.86
N ARG A 128 8.04 27.69 -24.60
CA ARG A 128 8.28 29.06 -25.09
C ARG A 128 8.31 29.13 -26.61
N VAL A 129 8.99 28.19 -27.27
CA VAL A 129 9.05 28.11 -28.73
C VAL A 129 7.65 27.87 -29.31
N LEU A 130 6.87 26.97 -28.73
CA LEU A 130 5.49 26.70 -29.14
C LEU A 130 4.59 27.92 -28.97
N GLN A 131 4.66 28.61 -27.82
CA GLN A 131 3.90 29.84 -27.59
C GLN A 131 4.23 30.91 -28.63
N HIS A 132 5.51 31.13 -28.92
CA HIS A 132 5.93 32.07 -29.95
C HIS A 132 5.42 31.65 -31.35
N ALA A 133 5.46 30.36 -31.68
CA ALA A 133 4.94 29.85 -32.95
C ALA A 133 3.42 30.04 -33.09
N LEU A 134 2.66 29.81 -32.02
CA LEU A 134 1.21 30.06 -31.99
C LEU A 134 0.91 31.55 -32.19
N LEU A 135 1.68 32.45 -31.57
CA LEU A 135 1.54 33.90 -31.72
C LEU A 135 1.76 34.40 -33.16
N ASN A 136 2.51 33.65 -33.97
CA ASN A 136 2.76 33.96 -35.38
C ASN A 136 1.71 33.40 -36.36
N LEU A 137 0.79 32.54 -35.89
CA LEU A 137 -0.34 32.10 -36.71
C LEU A 137 -1.36 33.22 -36.90
N THR A 138 -2.02 33.22 -38.07
CA THR A 138 -3.21 34.07 -38.28
C THR A 138 -4.33 33.67 -37.32
N GLN A 139 -5.21 34.62 -36.98
CA GLN A 139 -6.30 34.38 -36.03
C GLN A 139 -7.18 33.17 -36.41
N LYS A 140 -7.44 32.98 -37.71
CA LYS A 140 -8.22 31.83 -38.21
C LYS A 140 -7.47 30.50 -38.07
N GLN A 141 -6.16 30.47 -38.31
CA GLN A 141 -5.36 29.25 -38.13
C GLN A 141 -5.21 28.92 -36.64
N ARG A 142 -4.85 29.90 -35.81
CA ARG A 142 -4.71 29.73 -34.36
C ARG A 142 -5.99 29.20 -33.73
N LYS A 143 -7.14 29.82 -34.06
CA LYS A 143 -8.45 29.38 -33.54
C LYS A 143 -8.73 27.92 -33.86
N VAL A 144 -8.49 27.47 -35.10
CA VAL A 144 -8.71 26.06 -35.48
C VAL A 144 -7.77 25.13 -34.75
N ILE A 145 -6.50 25.50 -34.58
CA ILE A 145 -5.50 24.69 -33.86
C ILE A 145 -5.88 24.56 -32.38
N GLU A 146 -6.19 25.66 -31.69
CA GLU A 146 -6.59 25.67 -30.28
C GLU A 146 -7.89 24.89 -30.08
N ASP A 147 -8.91 25.16 -30.89
CA ASP A 147 -10.22 24.52 -30.75
C ASP A 147 -10.14 23.01 -31.02
N PHE A 148 -9.28 22.56 -31.95
CA PHE A 148 -9.12 21.15 -32.28
C PHE A 148 -8.20 20.39 -31.32
N TYR A 149 -6.99 20.89 -31.03
CA TYR A 149 -5.99 20.17 -30.24
C TYR A 149 -6.10 20.42 -28.73
N ILE A 150 -6.43 21.65 -28.33
CA ILE A 150 -6.51 22.02 -26.90
C ILE A 150 -7.92 21.74 -26.38
N LYS A 151 -8.95 22.25 -27.07
CA LYS A 151 -10.36 22.14 -26.64
C LYS A 151 -11.06 20.88 -27.17
N ARG A 152 -10.37 20.03 -27.94
CA ARG A 152 -10.87 18.75 -28.49
C ARG A 152 -12.22 18.84 -29.22
N LYS A 153 -12.52 19.96 -29.89
CA LYS A 153 -13.76 20.13 -30.67
C LYS A 153 -13.67 19.41 -32.02
N GLN A 154 -14.81 18.93 -32.50
CA GLN A 154 -14.91 18.35 -33.85
C GLN A 154 -14.80 19.44 -34.93
N LEU A 155 -14.08 19.16 -36.02
CA LEU A 155 -13.86 20.09 -37.13
C LEU A 155 -15.16 20.62 -37.75
N GLY A 156 -16.23 19.82 -37.77
CA GLY A 156 -17.54 20.27 -38.22
C GLY A 156 -18.14 21.38 -37.36
N MET A 157 -17.96 21.32 -36.04
CA MET A 157 -18.42 22.38 -35.12
C MET A 157 -17.54 23.62 -35.25
N ILE A 158 -16.22 23.45 -35.40
CA ILE A 158 -15.29 24.55 -35.62
C ILE A 158 -15.64 25.31 -36.91
N ALA A 159 -15.95 24.59 -37.99
CA ALA A 159 -16.37 25.19 -39.26
C ALA A 159 -17.65 26.03 -39.11
N LYS A 160 -18.65 25.51 -38.37
CA LYS A 160 -19.88 26.25 -38.05
C LYS A 160 -19.59 27.52 -37.23
N GLU A 161 -18.79 27.42 -36.17
CA GLU A 161 -18.40 28.58 -35.34
C GLU A 161 -17.62 29.64 -36.14
N MET A 162 -16.84 29.23 -37.12
CA MET A 162 -16.10 30.13 -38.01
C MET A 162 -16.92 30.68 -39.17
N GLY A 163 -18.15 30.21 -39.36
CA GLY A 163 -18.98 30.57 -40.51
C GLY A 163 -18.37 30.15 -41.86
N CYS A 164 -17.63 29.02 -41.89
CA CYS A 164 -16.96 28.54 -43.10
C CYS A 164 -17.32 27.07 -43.42
N SER A 165 -16.98 26.61 -44.63
CA SER A 165 -17.20 25.20 -44.99
C SER A 165 -16.20 24.28 -44.27
N TYR A 166 -16.58 23.02 -44.10
CA TYR A 166 -15.72 22.00 -43.50
C TYR A 166 -14.33 21.95 -44.14
N SER A 167 -14.25 21.97 -45.48
CA SER A 167 -13.00 21.96 -46.23
C SER A 167 -12.11 23.19 -45.96
N VAL A 168 -12.71 24.35 -45.67
CA VAL A 168 -11.96 25.56 -45.32
C VAL A 168 -11.38 25.46 -43.91
N ALA A 169 -12.14 24.92 -42.94
CA ALA A 169 -11.62 24.64 -41.60
C ALA A 169 -10.45 23.64 -41.63
N VAL A 170 -10.55 22.57 -42.44
CA VAL A 170 -9.45 21.63 -42.68
C VAL A 170 -8.23 22.35 -43.24
N LYS A 171 -8.40 23.18 -44.28
CA LYS A 171 -7.29 23.97 -44.86
C LYS A 171 -6.62 24.89 -43.85
N HIS A 172 -7.39 25.54 -42.97
CA HIS A 172 -6.83 26.38 -41.91
C HIS A 172 -6.05 25.55 -40.87
N LYS A 173 -6.54 24.37 -40.49
CA LYS A 173 -5.83 23.44 -39.62
C LYS A 173 -4.49 23.01 -40.25
N ASP A 174 -4.52 22.53 -41.48
CA ASP A 174 -3.34 21.99 -42.16
C ASP A 174 -2.29 23.08 -42.42
N LYS A 175 -2.73 24.27 -42.85
CA LYS A 175 -1.82 25.42 -42.98
C LYS A 175 -1.28 25.87 -41.62
N GLY A 176 -2.09 25.86 -40.57
CA GLY A 176 -1.66 26.19 -39.21
C GLY A 176 -0.56 25.25 -38.72
N LEU A 177 -0.78 23.93 -38.83
CA LEU A 177 0.22 22.90 -38.55
C LEU A 177 1.49 23.07 -39.37
N HIS A 178 1.37 23.37 -40.65
CA HIS A 178 2.53 23.60 -41.51
C HIS A 178 3.36 24.81 -41.06
N HIS A 179 2.70 25.91 -40.66
CA HIS A 179 3.40 27.09 -40.13
C HIS A 179 4.05 26.81 -38.78
N LEU A 180 3.34 26.13 -37.87
CA LEU A 180 3.92 25.69 -36.59
C LEU A 180 5.17 24.84 -36.82
N LYS A 181 5.09 23.85 -37.70
CA LYS A 181 6.24 22.99 -38.05
C LYS A 181 7.40 23.78 -38.67
N LYS A 182 7.13 24.85 -39.42
CA LYS A 182 8.16 25.70 -40.00
C LYS A 182 8.85 26.57 -38.94
N ILE A 183 8.10 27.10 -37.98
CA ILE A 183 8.62 27.98 -36.92
C ILE A 183 9.33 27.18 -35.82
N MET A 184 8.78 26.03 -35.45
CA MET A 184 9.35 25.13 -34.44
C MET A 184 10.50 24.27 -34.95
N LYS A 185 10.75 24.25 -36.28
CA LYS A 185 12.01 23.72 -36.81
C LYS A 185 13.15 24.68 -36.46
N VAL A 186 13.61 24.54 -35.23
CA VAL A 186 14.98 24.83 -34.81
C VAL A 186 15.91 23.94 -35.67
N SER A 187 16.97 24.54 -36.23
CA SER A 187 18.07 23.84 -36.90
C SER A 187 18.66 22.74 -36.04
#